data_AF-A0A4Q7KXV0-F1
#
_entry.id   AF-A0A4Q7KXV0-F1
#
_cell.length_a   1.000
_cell.length_b   1.000
_cell.length_c   1.000
_cell.angle_alpha   90.00
_cell.angle_beta   90.00
_cell.angle_gamma   90.00
#
_symmetry.space_group_name_H-M   'P 1'
#
loop_
_entity.id
_entity.type
_entity.pdbx_description
1 polymer ?
#
loop_
_entity_poly.entity_id
_entity_poly.type
_entity_poly.pdbx_seq_one_letter_code
_entity_poly.pdbx_strand_id
1 'polypeptide(L)'
;MVTYQQLRDVKPDKFADAADDWLKLAKEAEAASEALYERGGKELAKNWEDALGEKARAHCRKIGQDFQAAGMTVRGVVTTLDGLADALEMARQNLVSAVDFATKAGLKVDGDGKVAVPPDARDPRAAEQAKRAGWLIWDAVNDATKIDNEAAASLRRLIQPAGITKTLTQQELADQTLNEPVKRSAHSVVKMIKQTMPLNADPATQAAWWNSLTPAQQNEYMRAAPVELHDMKGTPQDVRQRLIGNDGLNRIEMIRWAEKNGTKSTGDVPGMDNCTNFVSHVLREGGGMRENDNWNEDYQRWLPDGMGIDKEANQQLHTPSWGAASNQHDFLIKNGGQTVPVSQARPGDIVYLEDQKVPRPESIHHSSVVTAVTPDGGLMVTQHNANHANINLDDRLPTTEIRDGTNDKVIVVRPKGWS
;
A
#
# COMPACT_ATOMS: atom_id res chain seq x y z
N MET A 1 12.03 14.08 20.93
CA MET A 1 13.07 13.92 19.89
C MET A 1 13.84 12.67 20.24
N VAL A 2 14.05 11.80 19.26
CA VAL A 2 14.79 10.54 19.42
C VAL A 2 16.29 10.85 19.51
N THR A 3 16.98 10.15 20.40
CA THR A 3 18.44 10.22 20.56
C THR A 3 19.15 9.11 19.80
N TYR A 4 20.47 9.27 19.59
CA TYR A 4 21.31 8.21 19.02
C TYR A 4 21.17 6.89 19.79
N GLN A 5 21.23 6.93 21.13
CA GLN A 5 21.10 5.71 21.93
C GLN A 5 19.70 5.08 21.81
N GLN A 6 18.64 5.89 21.80
CA GLN A 6 17.29 5.38 21.63
C GLN A 6 17.10 4.69 20.28
N LEU A 7 17.61 5.25 19.18
CA LEU A 7 17.52 4.59 17.86
C LEU A 7 18.41 3.34 17.80
N ARG A 8 19.63 3.39 18.36
CA ARG A 8 20.53 2.23 18.38
C ARG A 8 19.91 1.05 19.13
N ASP A 9 19.26 1.34 20.26
CA ASP A 9 18.76 0.34 21.19
C ASP A 9 17.25 0.06 21.01
N VAL A 10 16.61 0.64 19.98
CA VAL A 10 15.18 0.43 19.70
C VAL A 10 14.90 -1.04 19.39
N LYS A 11 13.70 -1.48 19.76
CA LYS A 11 13.18 -2.83 19.57
C LYS A 11 11.93 -2.80 18.69
N PRO A 12 12.09 -2.76 17.35
CA PRO A 12 10.95 -2.66 16.44
C PRO A 12 9.96 -3.82 16.57
N ASP A 13 10.46 -5.01 16.92
CA ASP A 13 9.68 -6.20 17.25
C ASP A 13 8.60 -5.94 18.30
N LYS A 14 8.82 -5.03 19.25
CA LYS A 14 7.81 -4.70 20.27
C LYS A 14 6.61 -3.93 19.72
N PHE A 15 6.78 -3.20 18.63
CA PHE A 15 5.67 -2.53 17.96
C PHE A 15 4.89 -3.51 17.07
N ALA A 16 5.58 -4.44 16.41
CA ALA A 16 4.96 -5.55 15.69
C ALA A 16 4.18 -6.49 16.64
N ASP A 17 4.77 -6.87 17.79
CA ASP A 17 4.07 -7.64 18.85
C ASP A 17 2.78 -6.92 19.30
N ALA A 18 2.83 -5.59 19.44
CA ALA A 18 1.66 -4.80 19.79
C ALA A 18 0.62 -4.79 18.66
N ALA A 19 1.05 -4.69 17.40
CA ALA A 19 0.17 -4.78 16.24
C ALA A 19 -0.56 -6.13 16.20
N ASP A 20 0.13 -7.24 16.47
CA ASP A 20 -0.45 -8.57 16.58
C ASP A 20 -1.52 -8.66 17.69
N ASP A 21 -1.30 -8.01 18.83
CA ASP A 21 -2.28 -7.94 19.92
C ASP A 21 -3.51 -7.10 19.53
N TRP A 22 -3.31 -5.98 18.85
CA TRP A 22 -4.43 -5.20 18.28
C TRP A 22 -5.18 -5.97 17.19
N LEU A 23 -4.48 -6.77 16.38
CA LEU A 23 -5.12 -7.60 15.36
C LEU A 23 -6.04 -8.66 15.97
N LYS A 24 -5.68 -9.23 17.12
CA LYS A 24 -6.58 -10.11 17.87
C LYS A 24 -7.86 -9.39 18.26
N LEU A 25 -7.75 -8.16 18.76
CA LEU A 25 -8.91 -7.33 19.12
C LEU A 25 -9.79 -7.00 17.91
N ALA A 26 -9.20 -6.69 16.75
CA ALA A 26 -9.96 -6.49 15.51
C ALA A 26 -10.76 -7.74 15.14
N LYS A 27 -10.13 -8.92 15.17
CA LYS A 27 -10.78 -10.21 14.89
C LYS A 27 -11.90 -10.53 15.88
N GLU A 28 -11.72 -10.20 17.16
CA GLU A 28 -12.78 -10.34 18.16
C GLU A 28 -13.98 -9.43 17.88
N ALA A 29 -13.75 -8.19 17.47
CA ALA A 29 -14.82 -7.27 17.07
C ALA A 29 -15.57 -7.79 15.82
N GLU A 30 -14.85 -8.30 14.83
CA GLU A 30 -15.43 -8.93 13.63
C GLU A 30 -16.30 -10.13 14.00
N ALA A 31 -15.78 -11.04 14.84
CA ALA A 31 -16.52 -12.22 15.30
C ALA A 31 -17.77 -11.85 16.12
N ALA A 32 -17.68 -10.79 16.95
CA ALA A 32 -18.82 -10.28 17.71
C ALA A 32 -19.91 -9.72 16.77
N SER A 33 -19.52 -9.01 15.72
CA SER A 33 -20.45 -8.53 14.69
C SER A 33 -21.14 -9.68 13.97
N GLU A 34 -20.39 -10.66 13.50
CA GLU A 34 -20.94 -11.85 12.82
C GLU A 34 -21.93 -12.59 13.73
N ALA A 35 -21.58 -12.81 14.99
CA ALA A 35 -22.47 -13.43 15.96
C ALA A 35 -23.79 -12.67 16.15
N LEU A 36 -23.75 -11.33 16.14
CA LEU A 36 -24.94 -10.49 16.24
C LEU A 36 -25.84 -10.59 15.00
N TYR A 37 -25.27 -10.71 13.80
CA TYR A 37 -26.06 -10.91 12.58
C TYR A 37 -26.62 -12.35 12.49
N GLU A 38 -25.76 -13.35 12.66
CA GLU A 38 -26.08 -14.76 12.43
C GLU A 38 -26.93 -15.37 13.54
N ARG A 39 -26.57 -15.15 14.80
CA ARG A 39 -27.27 -15.75 15.94
C ARG A 39 -28.32 -14.80 16.50
N GLY A 40 -27.96 -13.54 16.73
CA GLY A 40 -28.89 -12.54 17.27
C GLY A 40 -29.99 -12.21 16.27
N GLY A 41 -29.62 -11.71 15.08
CA GLY A 41 -30.52 -11.21 14.08
C GLY A 41 -31.48 -12.27 13.52
N LYS A 42 -30.95 -13.43 13.11
CA LYS A 42 -31.77 -14.50 12.49
C LYS A 42 -32.72 -15.16 13.49
N GLU A 43 -32.29 -15.46 14.71
CA GLU A 43 -33.17 -16.10 15.70
C GLU A 43 -34.24 -15.12 16.22
N LEU A 44 -33.91 -13.85 16.39
CA LEU A 44 -34.92 -12.82 16.71
C LEU A 44 -35.94 -12.68 15.58
N ALA A 45 -35.52 -12.76 14.32
CA ALA A 45 -36.43 -12.66 13.18
C ALA A 45 -37.44 -13.82 13.14
N LYS A 46 -36.99 -15.04 13.48
CA LYS A 46 -37.84 -16.24 13.50
C LYS A 46 -38.84 -16.27 14.65
N ASN A 47 -38.50 -15.67 15.79
CA ASN A 47 -39.25 -15.85 17.04
C ASN A 47 -39.97 -14.58 17.52
N TRP A 48 -39.69 -13.41 16.91
CA TRP A 48 -40.22 -12.12 17.36
C TRP A 48 -40.53 -11.19 16.17
N GLU A 49 -41.65 -11.43 15.51
CA GLU A 49 -42.04 -10.79 14.24
C GLU A 49 -42.77 -9.45 14.40
N ASP A 50 -43.19 -9.09 15.62
CA ASP A 50 -43.95 -7.86 15.85
C ASP A 50 -43.11 -6.58 15.73
N ALA A 51 -43.76 -5.42 15.83
CA ALA A 51 -43.11 -4.12 15.74
C ALA A 51 -42.05 -3.87 16.83
N LEU A 52 -42.13 -4.55 17.98
CA LEU A 52 -41.12 -4.47 19.03
C LEU A 52 -39.92 -5.35 18.69
N GLY A 53 -40.14 -6.55 18.16
CA GLY A 53 -39.12 -7.44 17.64
C GLY A 53 -38.33 -6.84 16.47
N GLU A 54 -38.99 -6.08 15.58
CA GLU A 54 -38.29 -5.30 14.54
C GLU A 54 -37.34 -4.25 15.14
N LYS A 55 -37.76 -3.54 16.20
CA LYS A 55 -36.90 -2.58 16.90
C LYS A 55 -35.71 -3.27 17.58
N ALA A 56 -35.93 -4.41 18.22
CA ALA A 56 -34.86 -5.21 18.82
C ALA A 56 -33.84 -5.67 17.78
N ARG A 57 -34.31 -6.20 16.63
CA ARG A 57 -33.45 -6.58 15.50
C ARG A 57 -32.66 -5.40 14.93
N ALA A 58 -33.31 -4.25 14.75
CA ALA A 58 -32.63 -3.03 14.29
C ALA A 58 -31.53 -2.60 15.25
N HIS A 59 -31.76 -2.71 16.55
CA HIS A 59 -30.76 -2.41 17.57
C HIS A 59 -29.57 -3.40 17.53
N CYS A 60 -29.83 -4.71 17.45
CA CYS A 60 -28.76 -5.70 17.28
C CYS A 60 -27.94 -5.47 16.02
N ARG A 61 -28.57 -5.14 14.89
CA ARG A 61 -27.88 -4.77 13.65
C ARG A 61 -26.97 -3.56 13.87
N LYS A 62 -27.47 -2.50 14.51
CA LYS A 62 -26.66 -1.30 14.79
C LYS A 62 -25.46 -1.60 15.70
N ILE A 63 -25.59 -2.48 16.68
CA ILE A 63 -24.44 -2.92 17.51
C ILE A 63 -23.45 -3.72 16.66
N GLY A 64 -23.93 -4.61 15.78
CA GLY A 64 -23.06 -5.33 14.83
C GLY A 64 -22.27 -4.37 13.93
N GLN A 65 -22.92 -3.30 13.47
CA GLN A 65 -22.28 -2.23 12.69
C GLN A 65 -21.24 -1.45 13.50
N ASP A 66 -21.50 -1.19 14.79
CA ASP A 66 -20.50 -0.56 15.67
C ASP A 66 -19.24 -1.42 15.77
N PHE A 67 -19.40 -2.74 15.95
CA PHE A 67 -18.29 -3.67 16.00
C PHE A 67 -17.51 -3.74 14.68
N GLN A 68 -18.18 -3.69 13.53
CA GLN A 68 -17.53 -3.61 12.22
C GLN A 68 -16.68 -2.33 12.08
N ALA A 69 -17.25 -1.17 12.43
CA ALA A 69 -16.52 0.10 12.37
C ALA A 69 -15.35 0.15 13.37
N ALA A 70 -15.53 -0.39 14.57
CA ALA A 70 -14.47 -0.51 15.57
C ALA A 70 -13.35 -1.45 15.10
N GLY A 71 -13.68 -2.63 14.57
CA GLY A 71 -12.72 -3.59 14.03
C GLY A 71 -11.84 -2.98 12.94
N MET A 72 -12.44 -2.27 11.98
CA MET A 72 -11.68 -1.59 10.92
C MET A 72 -10.82 -0.43 11.45
N THR A 73 -11.29 0.31 12.46
CA THR A 73 -10.46 1.34 13.11
C THR A 73 -9.25 0.71 13.80
N VAL A 74 -9.44 -0.43 14.46
CA VAL A 74 -8.34 -1.20 15.07
C VAL A 74 -7.38 -1.73 14.02
N ARG A 75 -7.85 -2.17 12.84
CA ARG A 75 -6.94 -2.53 11.73
C ARG A 75 -6.08 -1.36 11.26
N GLY A 76 -6.62 -0.13 11.23
CA GLY A 76 -5.80 1.06 10.99
C GLY A 76 -4.69 1.27 12.05
N VAL A 77 -4.93 0.86 13.31
CA VAL A 77 -3.92 0.86 14.37
C VAL A 77 -2.84 -0.18 14.08
N VAL A 78 -3.23 -1.40 13.69
CA VAL A 78 -2.31 -2.47 13.26
C VAL A 78 -1.41 -1.98 12.12
N THR A 79 -2.00 -1.50 11.02
CA THR A 79 -1.27 -0.92 9.88
C THR A 79 -0.28 0.17 10.30
N THR A 80 -0.67 1.05 11.24
CA THR A 80 0.24 2.10 11.73
C THR A 80 1.40 1.55 12.56
N LEU A 81 1.15 0.55 13.41
CA LEU A 81 2.15 -0.04 14.29
C LEU A 81 3.15 -0.92 13.52
N ASP A 82 2.69 -1.72 12.57
CA ASP A 82 3.56 -2.50 11.69
C ASP A 82 4.43 -1.57 10.83
N GLY A 83 3.83 -0.53 10.24
CA GLY A 83 4.60 0.47 9.50
C GLY A 83 5.60 1.24 10.36
N LEU A 84 5.30 1.47 11.63
CA LEU A 84 6.24 2.06 12.59
C LEU A 84 7.39 1.09 12.88
N ALA A 85 7.10 -0.20 13.08
CA ALA A 85 8.11 -1.23 13.29
C ALA A 85 9.06 -1.31 12.09
N ASP A 86 8.51 -1.43 10.88
CA ASP A 86 9.26 -1.48 9.63
C ASP A 86 10.15 -0.25 9.45
N ALA A 87 9.59 0.96 9.57
CA ALA A 87 10.34 2.19 9.37
C ALA A 87 11.42 2.41 10.44
N LEU A 88 11.16 2.06 11.70
CA LEU A 88 12.18 2.13 12.76
C LEU A 88 13.30 1.12 12.56
N GLU A 89 12.99 -0.10 12.08
CA GLU A 89 14.01 -1.09 11.74
C GLU A 89 14.88 -0.57 10.59
N MET A 90 14.27 -0.01 9.53
CA MET A 90 15.01 0.60 8.42
C MET A 90 15.87 1.79 8.88
N ALA A 91 15.37 2.67 9.76
CA ALA A 91 16.15 3.77 10.33
C ALA A 91 17.31 3.27 11.21
N ARG A 92 17.07 2.26 12.05
CA ARG A 92 18.10 1.62 12.89
C ARG A 92 19.18 0.98 12.02
N GLN A 93 18.78 0.31 10.96
CA GLN A 93 19.68 -0.31 9.99
C GLN A 93 20.52 0.75 9.25
N ASN A 94 19.94 1.86 8.83
CA ASN A 94 20.68 2.98 8.25
C ASN A 94 21.71 3.55 9.25
N LEU A 95 21.34 3.67 10.52
CA LEU A 95 22.26 4.08 11.59
C LEU A 95 23.44 3.11 11.72
N VAL A 96 23.16 1.81 11.77
CA VAL A 96 24.19 0.76 11.83
C VAL A 96 25.10 0.83 10.61
N SER A 97 24.56 0.93 9.40
CA SER A 97 25.33 1.03 8.16
C SER A 97 26.19 2.30 8.11
N ALA A 98 25.71 3.42 8.66
CA ALA A 98 26.47 4.66 8.76
C ALA A 98 27.64 4.55 9.77
N VAL A 99 27.44 3.88 10.89
CA VAL A 99 28.49 3.57 11.87
C VAL A 99 29.52 2.62 11.27
N ASP A 100 29.07 1.59 10.55
CA ASP A 100 29.94 0.66 9.82
C ASP A 100 30.77 1.36 8.75
N PHE A 101 30.17 2.28 8.01
CA PHE A 101 30.88 3.13 7.05
C PHE A 101 31.99 3.93 7.75
N ALA A 102 31.68 4.56 8.89
CA ALA A 102 32.65 5.35 9.65
C ALA A 102 33.82 4.49 10.17
N THR A 103 33.50 3.35 10.79
CA THR A 103 34.50 2.46 11.39
C THR A 103 35.41 1.81 10.35
N LYS A 104 34.87 1.40 9.19
CA LYS A 104 35.66 0.89 8.05
C LYS A 104 36.59 1.95 7.45
N ALA A 105 36.23 3.22 7.54
CA ALA A 105 37.10 4.34 7.17
C ALA A 105 38.15 4.69 8.25
N GLY A 106 38.23 3.92 9.35
CA GLY A 106 39.15 4.16 10.45
C GLY A 106 38.74 5.32 11.36
N LEU A 107 37.49 5.76 11.30
CA LEU A 107 36.96 6.84 12.13
C LEU A 107 36.43 6.31 13.47
N LYS A 108 36.36 7.19 14.48
CA LYS A 108 35.76 6.85 15.78
C LYS A 108 34.37 7.45 15.87
N VAL A 109 33.41 6.64 16.33
CA VAL A 109 32.06 7.09 16.68
C VAL A 109 31.91 6.96 18.19
N ASP A 110 31.52 8.05 18.87
CA ASP A 110 31.31 8.02 20.32
C ASP A 110 29.90 7.55 20.70
N GLY A 111 29.63 7.50 22.01
CA GLY A 111 28.35 7.03 22.54
C GLY A 111 27.14 7.89 22.17
N ASP A 112 27.36 9.12 21.69
CA ASP A 112 26.32 10.06 21.23
C ASP A 112 26.22 10.10 19.70
N GLY A 113 26.97 9.25 18.99
CA GLY A 113 27.00 9.19 17.53
C GLY A 113 27.89 10.24 16.87
N LYS A 114 28.74 10.95 17.62
CA LYS A 114 29.67 11.93 17.02
C LYS A 114 30.85 11.23 16.38
N VAL A 115 31.19 11.65 15.17
CA VAL A 115 32.30 11.09 14.40
C VAL A 115 33.55 11.96 14.56
N ALA A 116 34.67 11.32 14.91
CA ALA A 116 35.97 11.95 15.05
C ALA A 116 37.02 11.29 14.14
N VAL A 117 37.87 12.12 13.53
CA VAL A 117 39.07 11.66 12.83
C VAL A 117 40.17 11.40 13.87
N PRO A 118 40.72 10.18 13.95
CA PRO A 118 41.84 9.92 14.84
C PRO A 118 43.06 10.79 14.53
N PRO A 119 43.84 11.23 15.53
CA PRO A 119 45.02 12.07 15.31
C PRO A 119 46.09 11.45 14.40
N ASP A 120 46.12 10.12 14.32
CA ASP A 120 47.05 9.31 13.53
C ASP A 120 46.49 8.91 12.15
N ALA A 121 45.30 9.38 11.79
CA ALA A 121 44.69 9.11 10.49
C ALA A 121 45.57 9.65 9.34
N ARG A 122 45.90 8.77 8.38
CA ARG A 122 46.75 9.10 7.23
C ARG A 122 45.99 9.26 5.92
N ASP A 123 44.73 8.83 5.84
CA ASP A 123 43.92 9.00 4.63
C ASP A 123 43.55 10.49 4.49
N PRO A 124 43.96 11.19 3.41
CA PRO A 124 43.60 12.59 3.19
C PRO A 124 42.08 12.82 3.08
N ARG A 125 41.29 11.76 2.85
CA ARG A 125 39.82 11.80 2.77
C ARG A 125 39.14 11.65 4.12
N ALA A 126 39.87 11.37 5.21
CA ALA A 126 39.28 11.06 6.52
C ALA A 126 38.36 12.18 7.03
N ALA A 127 38.71 13.45 6.81
CA ALA A 127 37.89 14.59 7.21
C ALA A 127 36.57 14.68 6.43
N GLU A 128 36.58 14.39 5.12
CA GLU A 128 35.35 14.35 4.31
C GLU A 128 34.48 13.16 4.72
N GLN A 129 35.09 11.98 4.89
CA GLN A 129 34.40 10.77 5.32
C GLN A 129 33.77 10.94 6.70
N ALA A 130 34.45 11.64 7.63
CA ALA A 130 33.90 11.95 8.95
C ALA A 130 32.68 12.87 8.88
N LYS A 131 32.71 13.89 8.01
CA LYS A 131 31.54 14.75 7.78
C LYS A 131 30.38 13.95 7.17
N ARG A 132 30.65 13.08 6.19
CA ARG A 132 29.62 12.26 5.54
C ARG A 132 29.02 11.24 6.51
N ALA A 133 29.85 10.54 7.28
CA ALA A 133 29.40 9.62 8.32
C ALA A 133 28.57 10.34 9.39
N GLY A 134 29.04 11.49 9.87
CA GLY A 134 28.31 12.29 10.85
C GLY A 134 26.96 12.78 10.34
N TRP A 135 26.88 13.16 9.06
CA TRP A 135 25.61 13.51 8.42
C TRP A 135 24.66 12.31 8.35
N LEU A 136 25.14 11.14 7.90
CA LEU A 136 24.31 9.92 7.81
C LEU A 136 23.77 9.46 9.18
N ILE A 137 24.60 9.53 10.23
CA ILE A 137 24.19 9.23 11.60
C ILE A 137 23.13 10.22 12.08
N TRP A 138 23.36 11.53 11.86
CA TRP A 138 22.40 12.56 12.22
C TRP A 138 21.07 12.40 11.49
N ASP A 139 21.11 12.09 10.19
CA ASP A 139 19.93 11.92 9.34
C ASP A 139 19.09 10.75 9.83
N ALA A 140 19.70 9.58 10.09
CA ALA A 140 18.98 8.41 10.64
C ALA A 140 18.28 8.71 11.98
N VAL A 141 18.92 9.46 12.89
CA VAL A 141 18.30 9.86 14.18
C VAL A 141 17.18 10.88 13.98
N ASN A 142 17.37 11.82 13.06
CA ASN A 142 16.36 12.81 12.68
C ASN A 142 15.15 12.13 12.02
N ASP A 143 15.37 11.12 11.18
CA ASP A 143 14.33 10.33 10.53
C ASP A 143 13.54 9.53 11.55
N ALA A 144 14.18 8.88 12.51
CA ALA A 144 13.49 8.21 13.62
C ALA A 144 12.56 9.16 14.40
N THR A 145 12.95 10.44 14.56
CA THR A 145 12.07 11.46 15.14
C THR A 145 10.88 11.79 14.24
N LYS A 146 11.05 11.86 12.93
CA LYS A 146 9.95 12.11 11.99
C LYS A 146 8.98 10.92 11.94
N ILE A 147 9.52 9.71 11.98
CA ILE A 147 8.77 8.45 11.98
C ILE A 147 7.90 8.37 13.24
N ASP A 148 8.48 8.59 14.42
CA ASP A 148 7.76 8.64 15.70
C ASP A 148 6.61 9.66 15.68
N ASN A 149 6.88 10.87 15.18
CA ASN A 149 5.85 11.90 15.08
C ASN A 149 4.71 11.53 14.09
N GLU A 150 5.04 10.93 12.95
CA GLU A 150 4.06 10.51 11.95
C GLU A 150 3.18 9.38 12.47
N ALA A 151 3.77 8.35 13.09
CA ALA A 151 3.03 7.27 13.72
C ALA A 151 2.12 7.78 14.84
N ALA A 152 2.64 8.63 15.74
CA ALA A 152 1.84 9.22 16.81
C ALA A 152 0.69 10.09 16.27
N ALA A 153 0.89 10.78 15.14
CA ALA A 153 -0.18 11.54 14.49
C ALA A 153 -1.23 10.61 13.86
N SER A 154 -0.82 9.51 13.23
CA SER A 154 -1.72 8.50 12.67
C SER A 154 -2.58 7.84 13.74
N LEU A 155 -1.96 7.35 14.82
CA LEU A 155 -2.67 6.76 15.96
C LEU A 155 -3.70 7.72 16.56
N ARG A 156 -3.35 9.01 16.73
CA ARG A 156 -4.32 10.01 17.24
C ARG A 156 -5.51 10.22 16.33
N ARG A 157 -5.35 10.14 15.00
CA ARG A 157 -6.48 10.25 14.05
C ARG A 157 -7.45 9.08 14.17
N LEU A 158 -6.95 7.90 14.54
CA LEU A 158 -7.74 6.67 14.68
C LEU A 158 -8.52 6.60 16.01
N ILE A 159 -8.20 7.44 16.99
CA ILE A 159 -8.97 7.56 18.23
C ILE A 159 -10.25 8.37 17.96
N GLN A 160 -11.23 7.74 17.30
CA GLN A 160 -12.55 8.29 17.04
C GLN A 160 -13.64 7.30 17.48
N PRO A 161 -14.69 7.74 18.18
CA PRO A 161 -15.85 6.89 18.43
C PRO A 161 -16.46 6.43 17.10
N ALA A 162 -16.89 5.16 17.01
CA ALA A 162 -17.52 4.60 15.81
C ALA A 162 -18.76 5.41 15.35
N GLY A 163 -19.38 6.20 16.23
CA GLY A 163 -20.26 7.32 15.85
C GLY A 163 -21.58 6.93 15.19
N ILE A 164 -21.88 5.64 15.04
CA ILE A 164 -23.12 5.17 14.41
C ILE A 164 -24.28 5.46 15.37
N THR A 165 -25.28 6.22 14.93
CA THR A 165 -26.46 6.59 15.74
C THR A 165 -27.76 5.96 15.26
N LYS A 166 -27.74 5.38 14.05
CA LYS A 166 -28.85 4.70 13.37
C LYS A 166 -28.33 3.45 12.67
N THR A 167 -29.20 2.52 12.30
CA THR A 167 -28.81 1.44 11.39
C THR A 167 -28.44 2.04 10.03
N LEU A 168 -27.27 1.65 9.53
CA LEU A 168 -26.74 2.06 8.23
C LEU A 168 -27.13 1.05 7.14
N THR A 169 -27.22 1.53 5.90
CA THR A 169 -27.17 0.67 4.71
C THR A 169 -25.77 0.05 4.56
N GLN A 170 -25.62 -0.98 3.70
CA GLN A 170 -24.31 -1.59 3.42
C GLN A 170 -23.31 -0.55 2.88
N GLN A 171 -23.74 0.34 1.98
CA GLN A 171 -22.90 1.40 1.45
C GLN A 171 -22.49 2.42 2.53
N GLU A 172 -23.44 2.92 3.32
CA GLU A 172 -23.12 3.85 4.42
C GLU A 172 -22.16 3.21 5.45
N LEU A 173 -22.32 1.92 5.71
CA LEU A 173 -21.44 1.18 6.60
C LEU A 173 -20.04 1.02 6.02
N ALA A 174 -19.91 0.66 4.74
CA ALA A 174 -18.62 0.56 4.06
C ALA A 174 -17.86 1.89 4.08
N ASP A 175 -18.57 3.01 3.87
CA ASP A 175 -18.00 4.36 3.96
C ASP A 175 -17.57 4.71 5.40
N GLN A 176 -18.32 4.24 6.40
CA GLN A 176 -18.01 4.42 7.82
C GLN A 176 -16.81 3.59 8.27
N THR A 177 -16.66 2.37 7.75
CA THR A 177 -15.58 1.45 8.13
C THR A 177 -14.27 1.78 7.41
N LEU A 178 -14.31 2.14 6.13
CA LEU A 178 -13.15 2.63 5.36
C LEU A 178 -13.11 4.17 5.34
N ASN A 179 -13.20 4.74 6.54
CA ASN A 179 -13.18 6.18 6.75
C ASN A 179 -11.79 6.79 6.52
N GLU A 180 -11.72 8.11 6.54
CA GLU A 180 -10.51 8.87 6.23
C GLU A 180 -9.29 8.52 7.13
N PRO A 181 -9.43 8.43 8.47
CA PRO A 181 -8.36 7.96 9.34
C PRO A 181 -7.78 6.59 8.96
N VAL A 182 -8.63 5.60 8.67
CA VAL A 182 -8.19 4.24 8.29
C VAL A 182 -7.39 4.30 6.99
N LYS A 183 -7.91 4.98 5.96
CA LYS A 183 -7.20 5.15 4.68
C LYS A 183 -5.85 5.85 4.84
N ARG A 184 -5.79 6.89 5.68
CA ARG A 184 -4.56 7.63 5.96
C ARG A 184 -3.50 6.82 6.69
N SER A 185 -3.87 5.75 7.41
CA SER A 185 -2.88 4.90 8.10
C SER A 185 -1.89 4.28 7.10
N ALA A 186 -2.38 3.73 5.98
CA ALA A 186 -1.55 3.20 4.90
C ALA A 186 -0.64 4.26 4.26
N HIS A 187 -1.15 5.49 4.06
CA HIS A 187 -0.32 6.62 3.60
C HIS A 187 0.78 6.97 4.59
N SER A 188 0.49 6.92 5.89
CA SER A 188 1.48 7.15 6.94
C SER A 188 2.59 6.11 6.89
N VAL A 189 2.29 4.82 6.63
CA VAL A 189 3.32 3.76 6.46
C VAL A 189 4.29 4.10 5.34
N VAL A 190 3.77 4.36 4.14
CA VAL A 190 4.60 4.71 2.97
C VAL A 190 5.43 5.98 3.25
N LYS A 191 4.83 6.98 3.91
CA LYS A 191 5.53 8.21 4.30
C LYS A 191 6.67 7.95 5.29
N MET A 192 6.45 7.10 6.31
CA MET A 192 7.49 6.73 7.28
C MET A 192 8.66 6.00 6.62
N ILE A 193 8.39 5.11 5.67
CA ILE A 193 9.45 4.45 4.90
C ILE A 193 10.21 5.47 4.04
N LYS A 194 9.51 6.35 3.32
CA LYS A 194 10.17 7.39 2.51
C LYS A 194 11.01 8.36 3.36
N GLN A 195 10.69 8.53 4.65
CA GLN A 195 11.49 9.34 5.57
C GLN A 195 12.87 8.75 5.85
N THR A 196 13.10 7.44 5.73
CA THR A 196 14.41 6.82 5.98
C THR A 196 15.38 6.99 4.79
N MET A 197 14.95 7.62 3.70
CA MET A 197 15.76 7.81 2.50
C MET A 197 16.41 9.20 2.49
N PRO A 198 17.68 9.33 2.09
CA PRO A 198 18.38 10.61 2.01
C PRO A 198 17.97 11.42 0.75
N LEU A 199 16.66 11.65 0.56
CA LEU A 199 16.07 12.23 -0.65
C LEU A 199 16.61 13.63 -0.97
N ASN A 200 16.99 14.39 0.06
CA ASN A 200 17.49 15.76 -0.06
C ASN A 200 19.03 15.86 -0.02
N ALA A 201 19.74 14.73 0.09
CA ALA A 201 21.20 14.73 0.13
C ALA A 201 21.82 14.91 -1.26
N ASP A 202 23.11 15.23 -1.29
CA ASP A 202 23.86 15.28 -2.54
C ASP A 202 24.03 13.86 -3.15
N PRO A 203 24.31 13.74 -4.46
CA PRO A 203 24.41 12.44 -5.12
C PRO A 203 25.47 11.51 -4.53
N ALA A 204 26.59 12.04 -4.03
CA ALA A 204 27.64 11.21 -3.46
C ALA A 204 27.20 10.61 -2.11
N THR A 205 26.46 11.38 -1.32
CA THR A 205 25.88 10.92 -0.06
C THR A 205 24.76 9.89 -0.30
N GLN A 206 23.89 10.09 -1.28
CA GLN A 206 22.88 9.10 -1.70
C GLN A 206 23.52 7.78 -2.16
N ALA A 207 24.58 7.87 -2.98
CA ALA A 207 25.31 6.68 -3.43
C ALA A 207 26.00 5.95 -2.27
N ALA A 208 26.61 6.69 -1.33
CA ALA A 208 27.24 6.13 -0.15
C ALA A 208 26.22 5.41 0.76
N TRP A 209 25.05 6.00 0.96
CA TRP A 209 23.93 5.36 1.67
C TRP A 209 23.55 4.04 1.00
N TRP A 210 23.24 4.04 -0.30
CA TRP A 210 22.83 2.83 -1.02
C TRP A 210 23.89 1.71 -0.96
N ASN A 211 25.16 2.07 -1.09
CA ASN A 211 26.28 1.12 -1.03
C ASN A 211 26.57 0.60 0.38
N SER A 212 26.06 1.27 1.41
CA SER A 212 26.17 0.81 2.80
C SER A 212 25.11 -0.23 3.18
N LEU A 213 24.05 -0.34 2.38
CA LEU A 213 22.96 -1.28 2.61
C LEU A 213 23.33 -2.73 2.22
N THR A 214 22.79 -3.68 2.97
CA THR A 214 22.81 -5.11 2.62
C THR A 214 21.88 -5.40 1.43
N PRO A 215 22.06 -6.53 0.72
CA PRO A 215 21.14 -6.90 -0.38
C PRO A 215 19.67 -7.01 0.04
N ALA A 216 19.40 -7.45 1.27
CA ALA A 216 18.02 -7.53 1.80
C ALA A 216 17.41 -6.12 1.95
N GLN A 217 18.14 -5.20 2.58
CA GLN A 217 17.75 -3.78 2.71
C GLN A 217 17.53 -3.12 1.35
N GLN A 218 18.45 -3.35 0.40
CA GLN A 218 18.30 -2.84 -0.96
C GLN A 218 16.98 -3.31 -1.58
N ASN A 219 16.63 -4.59 -1.40
CA ASN A 219 15.38 -5.14 -1.91
C ASN A 219 14.15 -4.54 -1.23
N GLU A 220 14.19 -4.29 0.08
CA GLU A 220 13.11 -3.61 0.81
C GLU A 220 12.83 -2.23 0.23
N TYR A 221 13.85 -1.38 0.04
CA TYR A 221 13.66 -0.06 -0.59
C TYR A 221 13.17 -0.15 -2.04
N MET A 222 13.68 -1.11 -2.82
CA MET A 222 13.21 -1.32 -4.19
C MET A 222 11.73 -1.69 -4.27
N ARG A 223 11.18 -2.33 -3.24
CA ARG A 223 9.76 -2.68 -3.17
C ARG A 223 8.90 -1.59 -2.54
N ALA A 224 9.39 -0.90 -1.52
CA ALA A 224 8.59 0.01 -0.73
C ALA A 224 8.55 1.44 -1.28
N ALA A 225 9.62 1.90 -1.94
CA ALA A 225 9.73 3.26 -2.48
C ALA A 225 10.48 3.29 -3.84
N PRO A 226 9.99 2.55 -4.86
CA PRO A 226 10.70 2.38 -6.13
C PRO A 226 10.90 3.69 -6.90
N VAL A 227 9.92 4.60 -6.91
CA VAL A 227 9.99 5.86 -7.66
C VAL A 227 11.00 6.80 -7.03
N GLU A 228 10.94 7.00 -5.71
CA GLU A 228 11.92 7.80 -4.97
C GLU A 228 13.33 7.25 -5.16
N LEU A 229 13.49 5.92 -5.08
CA LEU A 229 14.79 5.29 -5.28
C LEU A 229 15.32 5.50 -6.69
N HIS A 230 14.47 5.38 -7.70
CA HIS A 230 14.86 5.65 -9.09
C HIS A 230 15.32 7.10 -9.29
N ASP A 231 14.58 8.06 -8.72
CA ASP A 231 14.74 9.50 -8.95
C ASP A 231 15.89 10.12 -8.15
N MET A 232 16.36 9.47 -7.08
CA MET A 232 17.58 9.89 -6.38
C MET A 232 18.76 9.96 -7.35
N LYS A 233 19.46 11.10 -7.36
CA LYS A 233 20.57 11.37 -8.28
C LYS A 233 21.76 10.44 -8.06
N GLY A 234 21.99 10.02 -6.82
CA GLY A 234 23.05 9.07 -6.45
C GLY A 234 22.75 7.60 -6.72
N THR A 235 21.54 7.25 -7.17
CA THR A 235 21.18 5.84 -7.43
C THR A 235 22.01 5.26 -8.60
N PRO A 236 22.66 4.10 -8.41
CA PRO A 236 23.41 3.44 -9.48
C PRO A 236 22.55 3.13 -10.71
N GLN A 237 23.15 3.21 -11.91
CA GLN A 237 22.42 3.03 -13.16
C GLN A 237 21.82 1.62 -13.29
N ASP A 238 22.53 0.59 -12.83
CA ASP A 238 22.03 -0.79 -12.82
C ASP A 238 20.80 -0.94 -11.90
N VAL A 239 20.77 -0.23 -10.77
CA VAL A 239 19.63 -0.20 -9.85
C VAL A 239 18.43 0.47 -10.53
N ARG A 240 18.63 1.63 -11.18
CA ARG A 240 17.56 2.28 -11.96
C ARG A 240 17.01 1.36 -13.03
N GLN A 241 17.86 0.64 -13.75
CA GLN A 241 17.43 -0.31 -14.77
C GLN A 241 16.66 -1.50 -14.18
N ARG A 242 17.07 -2.02 -13.02
CA ARG A 242 16.33 -3.08 -12.31
C ARG A 242 14.94 -2.62 -11.86
N LEU A 243 14.83 -1.36 -11.42
CA LEU A 243 13.56 -0.75 -11.03
C LEU A 243 12.63 -0.52 -12.22
N ILE A 244 13.16 -0.09 -13.37
CA ILE A 244 12.40 0.01 -14.63
C ILE A 244 11.87 -1.37 -15.04
N GLY A 245 12.70 -2.40 -14.90
CA GLY A 245 12.40 -3.76 -15.33
C GLY A 245 13.02 -4.08 -16.70
N ASN A 246 12.89 -5.34 -17.09
CA ASN A 246 13.38 -5.89 -18.36
C ASN A 246 12.30 -6.72 -19.07
N ASP A 247 11.06 -6.68 -18.59
CA ASP A 247 9.94 -7.46 -19.09
C ASP A 247 9.15 -6.71 -20.17
N GLY A 248 9.66 -5.59 -20.68
CA GLY A 248 9.03 -4.76 -21.71
C GLY A 248 8.09 -3.70 -21.16
N LEU A 249 7.94 -3.59 -19.84
CA LEU A 249 7.21 -2.50 -19.19
C LEU A 249 8.17 -1.62 -18.40
N ASN A 250 7.90 -0.32 -18.39
CA ASN A 250 8.55 0.63 -17.49
C ASN A 250 7.76 0.73 -16.19
N ARG A 251 8.18 -0.03 -15.17
CA ARG A 251 7.48 -0.07 -13.86
C ARG A 251 7.49 1.28 -13.14
N ILE A 252 8.54 2.07 -13.33
CA ILE A 252 8.62 3.39 -12.69
C ILE A 252 7.55 4.32 -13.26
N GLU A 253 7.36 4.35 -14.57
CA GLU A 253 6.31 5.20 -15.17
C GLU A 253 4.89 4.69 -14.85
N MET A 254 4.69 3.36 -14.75
CA MET A 254 3.44 2.80 -14.23
C MET A 254 3.10 3.36 -12.84
N ILE A 255 4.05 3.27 -11.90
CA ILE A 255 3.84 3.66 -10.50
C ILE A 255 3.72 5.19 -10.40
N ARG A 256 4.57 5.94 -11.12
CA ARG A 256 4.52 7.41 -11.17
C ARG A 256 3.15 7.90 -11.66
N TRP A 257 2.60 7.25 -12.69
CA TRP A 257 1.26 7.59 -13.17
C TRP A 257 0.19 7.24 -12.13
N ALA A 258 0.30 6.07 -11.49
CA ALA A 258 -0.64 5.65 -10.45
C ALA A 258 -0.65 6.62 -9.26
N GLU A 259 0.52 7.00 -8.73
CA GLU A 259 0.64 7.95 -7.62
C GLU A 259 0.13 9.35 -8.01
N LYS A 260 0.40 9.81 -9.23
CA LYS A 260 -0.04 11.12 -9.73
C LYS A 260 -1.56 11.22 -9.93
N ASN A 261 -2.22 10.13 -10.32
CA ASN A 261 -3.62 10.16 -10.72
C ASN A 261 -4.56 9.40 -9.78
N GLY A 262 -4.03 8.59 -8.84
CA GLY A 262 -4.84 7.80 -7.91
C GLY A 262 -5.76 8.65 -7.04
N THR A 263 -5.37 9.88 -6.71
CA THR A 263 -6.20 10.80 -5.90
C THR A 263 -7.18 11.64 -6.70
N LYS A 264 -7.18 11.52 -8.04
CA LYS A 264 -8.08 12.27 -8.91
C LYS A 264 -9.44 11.59 -8.99
N SER A 265 -10.49 12.36 -9.27
CA SER A 265 -11.84 11.85 -9.46
C SER A 265 -12.04 11.35 -10.90
N THR A 266 -13.06 10.51 -11.08
CA THR A 266 -13.56 10.11 -12.42
C THR A 266 -13.98 11.37 -13.19
N GLY A 267 -13.33 11.65 -14.32
CA GLY A 267 -13.52 12.88 -15.11
C GLY A 267 -12.31 13.83 -15.11
N ASP A 268 -11.41 13.74 -14.13
CA ASP A 268 -10.15 14.52 -14.12
C ASP A 268 -9.10 13.96 -15.10
N VAL A 269 -9.28 12.70 -15.48
CA VAL A 269 -8.45 11.99 -16.47
C VAL A 269 -9.39 11.44 -17.55
N PRO A 270 -9.24 11.87 -18.81
CA PRO A 270 -10.10 11.40 -19.90
C PRO A 270 -10.07 9.87 -20.05
N GLY A 271 -11.24 9.24 -20.01
CA GLY A 271 -11.40 7.78 -20.16
C GLY A 271 -11.14 6.97 -18.89
N MET A 272 -10.94 7.61 -17.73
CA MET A 272 -10.75 6.95 -16.43
C MET A 272 -12.07 6.82 -15.67
N ASP A 273 -13.02 6.08 -16.25
CA ASP A 273 -14.39 5.99 -15.74
C ASP A 273 -14.53 4.92 -14.65
N ASN A 274 -13.64 3.91 -14.64
CA ASN A 274 -13.66 2.84 -13.67
C ASN A 274 -12.25 2.34 -13.25
N CYS A 275 -12.21 1.33 -12.37
CA CYS A 275 -10.97 0.75 -11.84
C CYS A 275 -10.10 0.12 -12.93
N THR A 276 -10.73 -0.54 -13.91
CA THR A 276 -10.03 -1.17 -15.03
C THR A 276 -9.42 -0.12 -15.93
N ASN A 277 -10.15 0.95 -16.23
CA ASN A 277 -9.60 2.05 -17.03
C ASN A 277 -8.36 2.67 -16.36
N PHE A 278 -8.36 2.82 -15.03
CA PHE A 278 -7.19 3.24 -14.27
C PHE A 278 -5.98 2.35 -14.55
N VAL A 279 -6.15 1.04 -14.36
CA VAL A 279 -5.08 0.06 -14.56
C VAL A 279 -4.64 0.03 -16.02
N SER A 280 -5.56 0.18 -16.97
CA SER A 280 -5.24 0.26 -18.40
C SER A 280 -4.37 1.47 -18.72
N HIS A 281 -4.68 2.65 -18.15
CA HIS A 281 -3.80 3.81 -18.26
C HIS A 281 -2.43 3.57 -17.61
N VAL A 282 -2.38 2.96 -16.41
CA VAL A 282 -1.10 2.57 -15.78
C VAL A 282 -0.26 1.71 -16.74
N LEU A 283 -0.87 0.67 -17.31
CA LEU A 283 -0.20 -0.23 -18.25
C LEU A 283 0.25 0.48 -19.53
N ARG A 284 -0.53 1.43 -20.05
CA ARG A 284 -0.17 2.26 -21.22
C ARG A 284 1.06 3.10 -20.96
N GLU A 285 1.13 3.75 -19.80
CA GLU A 285 2.23 4.63 -19.43
C GLU A 285 3.51 3.84 -19.17
N GLY A 286 3.36 2.59 -18.73
CA GLY A 286 4.45 1.60 -18.72
C GLY A 286 4.91 1.15 -20.11
N GLY A 287 4.26 1.58 -21.20
CA GLY A 287 4.55 1.15 -22.57
C GLY A 287 3.89 -0.16 -22.99
N GLY A 288 2.97 -0.70 -22.19
CA GLY A 288 2.25 -1.94 -22.44
C GLY A 288 0.98 -1.72 -23.28
N MET A 289 -0.11 -1.26 -22.66
CA MET A 289 -1.44 -1.33 -23.26
C MET A 289 -1.70 -0.21 -24.27
N ARG A 290 -2.01 -0.56 -25.53
CA ARG A 290 -2.41 0.41 -26.57
C ARG A 290 -3.91 0.67 -26.46
N GLU A 291 -4.33 1.90 -26.73
CA GLU A 291 -5.75 2.31 -26.68
C GLU A 291 -6.59 1.57 -27.74
N ASN A 292 -6.00 1.29 -28.91
CA ASN A 292 -6.58 0.42 -29.94
C ASN A 292 -5.80 -0.90 -30.01
N ASP A 293 -6.13 -1.87 -29.16
CA ASP A 293 -5.81 -3.26 -29.44
C ASP A 293 -6.85 -3.77 -30.46
N ASN A 294 -6.42 -4.29 -31.62
CA ASN A 294 -7.30 -4.78 -32.71
C ASN A 294 -8.14 -6.03 -32.33
N TRP A 295 -8.62 -6.10 -31.09
CA TRP A 295 -9.41 -7.17 -30.49
C TRP A 295 -10.91 -6.94 -30.72
N ASN A 296 -11.27 -6.70 -31.98
CA ASN A 296 -12.65 -6.55 -32.43
C ASN A 296 -13.22 -7.91 -32.78
N GLU A 297 -14.15 -8.41 -31.94
CA GLU A 297 -15.46 -8.98 -32.33
C GLU A 297 -15.98 -10.00 -31.28
N ASP A 298 -15.14 -10.84 -30.70
CA ASP A 298 -15.63 -11.94 -29.81
C ASP A 298 -16.06 -11.48 -28.40
N TYR A 299 -15.55 -10.35 -27.91
CA TYR A 299 -15.73 -9.91 -26.53
C TYR A 299 -16.71 -8.74 -26.33
N GLN A 300 -17.33 -8.23 -27.41
CA GLN A 300 -18.45 -7.27 -27.29
C GLN A 300 -19.67 -7.88 -26.56
N ARG A 301 -19.72 -9.20 -26.38
CA ARG A 301 -20.82 -9.93 -25.72
C ARG A 301 -20.91 -9.76 -24.19
N TRP A 302 -19.94 -9.12 -23.54
CA TRP A 302 -19.78 -9.20 -22.08
C TRP A 302 -19.83 -7.86 -21.34
N LEU A 303 -20.38 -6.83 -21.97
CA LEU A 303 -20.72 -5.59 -21.27
C LEU A 303 -22.01 -5.81 -20.48
N PRO A 304 -22.01 -5.70 -19.14
CA PRO A 304 -23.25 -5.72 -18.37
C PRO A 304 -24.10 -4.49 -18.71
N ASP A 305 -25.42 -4.67 -18.80
CA ASP A 305 -26.36 -3.56 -19.00
C ASP A 305 -26.13 -2.48 -17.92
N GLY A 306 -25.82 -1.25 -18.35
CA GLY A 306 -25.63 -0.11 -17.45
C GLY A 306 -24.19 0.29 -17.13
N MET A 307 -23.16 -0.43 -17.62
CA MET A 307 -21.82 0.17 -17.73
C MET A 307 -21.86 1.19 -18.86
N GLY A 308 -22.08 2.46 -18.50
CA GLY A 308 -22.14 3.59 -19.43
C GLY A 308 -20.83 3.79 -20.16
N ILE A 309 -20.62 3.05 -21.25
CA ILE A 309 -19.74 3.48 -22.33
C ILE A 309 -20.53 4.54 -23.08
N ASP A 310 -20.32 5.81 -22.72
CA ASP A 310 -20.91 6.93 -23.43
C ASP A 310 -20.45 6.87 -24.90
N LYS A 311 -21.42 6.70 -25.81
CA LYS A 311 -21.17 6.41 -27.23
C LYS A 311 -20.48 7.55 -27.97
N GLU A 312 -20.41 8.74 -27.37
CA GLU A 312 -19.92 9.95 -28.02
C GLU A 312 -18.55 10.44 -27.53
N ALA A 313 -17.92 9.76 -26.55
CA ALA A 313 -16.56 10.07 -26.09
C ALA A 313 -15.54 8.97 -26.46
N ASN A 314 -14.87 9.18 -27.59
CA ASN A 314 -13.62 8.55 -28.01
C ASN A 314 -13.66 7.01 -28.21
N GLN A 315 -14.13 6.58 -29.39
CA GLN A 315 -14.19 5.17 -29.85
C GLN A 315 -12.85 4.39 -29.75
N GLN A 316 -11.74 5.06 -29.46
CA GLN A 316 -10.40 4.51 -29.33
C GLN A 316 -10.03 4.10 -27.89
N LEU A 317 -10.85 4.36 -26.86
CA LEU A 317 -10.52 4.10 -25.44
C LEU A 317 -11.29 2.90 -24.84
N HIS A 318 -12.04 2.13 -25.62
CA HIS A 318 -13.11 1.27 -25.09
C HIS A 318 -13.14 -0.15 -25.66
N THR A 319 -11.99 -0.81 -25.78
CA THR A 319 -12.01 -2.27 -25.98
C THR A 319 -12.38 -2.98 -24.67
N PRO A 320 -13.03 -4.16 -24.70
CA PRO A 320 -13.42 -4.87 -23.48
C PRO A 320 -12.25 -5.11 -22.50
N SER A 321 -11.05 -5.38 -23.01
CA SER A 321 -9.81 -5.50 -22.23
C SER A 321 -9.46 -4.21 -21.48
N TRP A 322 -9.81 -3.04 -22.02
CA TRP A 322 -9.53 -1.74 -21.41
C TRP A 322 -10.49 -1.37 -20.28
N GLY A 323 -11.74 -1.80 -20.38
CA GLY A 323 -12.83 -1.38 -19.49
C GLY A 323 -13.35 -2.42 -18.50
N ALA A 324 -13.18 -3.71 -18.77
CA ALA A 324 -13.71 -4.80 -17.93
C ALA A 324 -12.60 -5.64 -17.28
N ALA A 325 -12.69 -5.86 -15.97
CA ALA A 325 -11.61 -6.44 -15.18
C ALA A 325 -11.28 -7.89 -15.60
N SER A 326 -12.29 -8.72 -15.87
CA SER A 326 -12.11 -10.08 -16.39
C SER A 326 -11.41 -10.11 -17.74
N ASN A 327 -11.82 -9.24 -18.66
CA ASN A 327 -11.22 -9.15 -19.98
C ASN A 327 -9.78 -8.67 -19.91
N GLN A 328 -9.50 -7.69 -19.05
CA GLN A 328 -8.14 -7.20 -18.82
C GLN A 328 -7.25 -8.31 -18.25
N HIS A 329 -7.73 -9.03 -17.23
CA HIS A 329 -7.01 -10.18 -16.65
C HIS A 329 -6.67 -11.20 -17.75
N ASP A 330 -7.67 -11.65 -18.50
CA ASP A 330 -7.49 -12.69 -19.52
C ASP A 330 -6.58 -12.21 -20.67
N PHE A 331 -6.69 -10.93 -21.03
CA PHE A 331 -5.76 -10.29 -21.97
C PHE A 331 -4.32 -10.34 -21.46
N LEU A 332 -4.06 -9.94 -20.21
CA LEU A 332 -2.71 -9.94 -19.64
C LEU A 332 -2.12 -11.35 -19.62
N ILE A 333 -2.89 -12.35 -19.17
CA ILE A 333 -2.43 -13.74 -19.14
C ILE A 333 -2.13 -14.26 -20.55
N LYS A 334 -3.02 -14.01 -21.52
CA LYS A 334 -2.82 -14.45 -22.91
C LYS A 334 -1.59 -13.80 -23.57
N ASN A 335 -1.22 -12.60 -23.14
CA ASN A 335 -0.06 -11.86 -23.65
C ASN A 335 1.21 -12.06 -22.80
N GLY A 336 1.30 -13.19 -22.10
CA GLY A 336 2.52 -13.63 -21.40
C GLY A 336 2.68 -13.06 -19.99
N GLY A 337 1.66 -12.41 -19.45
CA GLY A 337 1.54 -12.15 -18.02
C GLY A 337 1.38 -13.45 -17.23
N GLN A 338 1.72 -13.41 -15.94
CA GLN A 338 1.72 -14.58 -15.07
C GLN A 338 0.97 -14.30 -13.78
N THR A 339 0.15 -15.25 -13.33
CA THR A 339 -0.37 -15.21 -11.97
C THR A 339 0.76 -15.54 -10.99
N VAL A 340 0.94 -14.70 -9.98
CA VAL A 340 1.95 -14.87 -8.93
C VAL A 340 1.29 -14.98 -7.56
N PRO A 341 1.91 -15.69 -6.59
CA PRO A 341 1.44 -15.64 -5.21
C PRO A 341 1.46 -14.20 -4.66
N VAL A 342 0.51 -13.87 -3.78
CA VAL A 342 0.45 -12.55 -3.10
C VAL A 342 1.78 -12.22 -2.43
N SER A 343 2.42 -13.19 -1.78
CA SER A 343 3.73 -13.05 -1.14
C SER A 343 4.90 -12.78 -2.09
N GLN A 344 4.70 -12.94 -3.40
CA GLN A 344 5.67 -12.63 -4.45
C GLN A 344 5.29 -11.39 -5.26
N ALA A 345 4.19 -10.71 -4.89
CA ALA A 345 3.78 -9.47 -5.53
C ALA A 345 4.88 -8.41 -5.40
N ARG A 346 4.98 -7.55 -6.40
CA ARG A 346 5.91 -6.42 -6.44
C ARG A 346 5.27 -5.19 -7.07
N PRO A 347 5.83 -3.99 -6.87
CA PRO A 347 5.31 -2.79 -7.51
C PRO A 347 5.18 -2.94 -9.04
N GLY A 348 4.04 -2.52 -9.56
CA GLY A 348 3.63 -2.68 -10.96
C GLY A 348 2.91 -3.99 -11.28
N ASP A 349 2.79 -4.94 -10.35
CA ASP A 349 1.86 -6.06 -10.51
C ASP A 349 0.40 -5.56 -10.38
N ILE A 350 -0.54 -6.27 -11.00
CA ILE A 350 -1.98 -5.94 -11.02
C ILE A 350 -2.71 -6.88 -10.06
N VAL A 351 -3.56 -6.31 -9.21
CA VAL A 351 -4.41 -7.06 -8.28
C VAL A 351 -5.84 -7.06 -8.78
N TYR A 352 -6.40 -8.25 -8.94
CA TYR A 352 -7.81 -8.48 -9.27
C TYR A 352 -8.53 -9.11 -8.08
N LEU A 353 -9.82 -8.79 -7.96
CA LEU A 353 -10.73 -9.44 -7.00
C LEU A 353 -11.73 -10.31 -7.76
N GLU A 354 -11.83 -11.58 -7.36
CA GLU A 354 -12.70 -12.59 -7.97
C GLU A 354 -13.77 -13.05 -6.97
N ASP A 355 -15.05 -12.79 -7.27
CA ASP A 355 -16.16 -13.40 -6.53
C ASP A 355 -16.30 -14.87 -6.96
N GLN A 356 -15.95 -15.78 -6.04
CA GLN A 356 -15.99 -17.21 -6.29
C GLN A 356 -17.41 -17.80 -6.43
N LYS A 357 -18.45 -17.03 -6.06
CA LYS A 357 -19.86 -17.44 -6.21
C LYS A 357 -20.39 -17.17 -7.61
N VAL A 358 -19.73 -16.29 -8.37
CA VAL A 358 -20.12 -15.89 -9.72
C VAL A 358 -19.30 -16.70 -10.74
N PRO A 359 -19.91 -17.27 -11.79
CA PRO A 359 -19.15 -17.96 -12.83
C PRO A 359 -18.34 -16.99 -13.68
N ARG A 360 -17.18 -17.44 -14.17
CA ARG A 360 -16.43 -16.73 -15.22
C ARG A 360 -17.30 -16.55 -16.49
N PRO A 361 -17.17 -15.42 -17.22
CA PRO A 361 -16.19 -14.37 -17.02
C PRO A 361 -16.60 -13.31 -15.99
N GLU A 362 -17.82 -13.26 -15.48
CA GLU A 362 -18.31 -12.16 -14.61
C GLU A 362 -17.69 -12.15 -13.20
N SER A 363 -16.97 -13.22 -12.84
CA SER A 363 -16.40 -13.39 -11.49
C SER A 363 -15.36 -12.34 -11.11
N ILE A 364 -14.58 -11.79 -12.06
CA ILE A 364 -13.59 -10.73 -11.76
C ILE A 364 -14.24 -9.35 -11.96
N HIS A 365 -14.49 -8.66 -10.86
CA HIS A 365 -15.24 -7.39 -10.88
C HIS A 365 -14.37 -6.16 -10.58
N HIS A 366 -13.12 -6.36 -10.13
CA HIS A 366 -12.26 -5.26 -9.72
C HIS A 366 -10.80 -5.45 -10.13
N SER A 367 -10.10 -4.33 -10.38
CA SER A 367 -8.67 -4.27 -10.70
C SER A 367 -7.98 -3.05 -10.06
N SER A 368 -6.76 -3.24 -9.58
CA SER A 368 -5.90 -2.19 -8.99
C SER A 368 -4.43 -2.48 -9.25
N VAL A 369 -3.53 -1.51 -9.06
CA VAL A 369 -2.08 -1.70 -9.21
C VAL A 369 -1.37 -1.68 -7.88
N VAL A 370 -0.40 -2.59 -7.68
CA VAL A 370 0.53 -2.54 -6.54
C VAL A 370 1.50 -1.37 -6.77
N THR A 371 1.49 -0.39 -5.87
CA THR A 371 2.39 0.77 -5.93
C THR A 371 3.58 0.64 -4.99
N ALA A 372 3.42 -0.09 -3.89
CA ALA A 372 4.49 -0.41 -2.94
C ALA A 372 4.23 -1.74 -2.24
N VAL A 373 5.30 -2.38 -1.76
CA VAL A 373 5.23 -3.53 -0.85
C VAL A 373 6.12 -3.24 0.36
N THR A 374 5.51 -3.19 1.55
CA THR A 374 6.21 -2.93 2.81
C THR A 374 7.16 -4.08 3.18
N PRO A 375 8.15 -3.86 4.06
CA PRO A 375 9.07 -4.91 4.51
C PRO A 375 8.37 -6.18 5.02
N ASP A 376 7.31 -6.02 5.82
CA ASP A 376 6.47 -7.11 6.33
C ASP A 376 5.63 -7.85 5.24
N GLY A 377 5.56 -7.31 4.02
CA GLY A 377 4.85 -7.90 2.89
C GLY A 377 3.48 -7.29 2.59
N GLY A 378 3.05 -6.27 3.34
CA GLY A 378 1.82 -5.52 3.07
C GLY A 378 1.80 -4.91 1.66
N LEU A 379 0.69 -5.10 0.94
CA LEU A 379 0.52 -4.61 -0.42
C LEU A 379 -0.23 -3.28 -0.42
N MET A 380 0.45 -2.21 -0.83
CA MET A 380 -0.17 -0.93 -1.09
C MET A 380 -0.72 -0.92 -2.51
N VAL A 381 -2.04 -0.81 -2.64
CA VAL A 381 -2.74 -0.82 -3.93
C VAL A 381 -3.38 0.54 -4.23
N THR A 382 -3.41 0.90 -5.51
CA THR A 382 -3.98 2.16 -6.00
C THR A 382 -4.99 1.92 -7.12
N GLN A 383 -6.07 2.70 -7.11
CA GLN A 383 -7.11 2.76 -8.14
C GLN A 383 -7.63 4.21 -8.32
N HIS A 384 -8.55 4.43 -9.26
CA HIS A 384 -9.12 5.73 -9.70
C HIS A 384 -9.94 6.57 -8.69
N ASN A 385 -9.62 6.55 -7.39
CA ASN A 385 -10.21 7.55 -6.49
C ASN A 385 -9.34 7.81 -5.24
N ALA A 386 -9.44 9.03 -4.70
CA ALA A 386 -8.73 9.45 -3.49
C ALA A 386 -9.00 8.56 -2.27
N ASN A 387 -10.14 7.85 -2.25
CA ASN A 387 -10.50 6.94 -1.17
C ASN A 387 -9.80 5.57 -1.26
N HIS A 388 -9.14 5.25 -2.37
CA HIS A 388 -8.52 3.95 -2.59
C HIS A 388 -7.16 4.09 -3.31
N ALA A 389 -6.53 5.25 -3.19
CA ALA A 389 -5.14 5.44 -3.60
C ALA A 389 -4.22 5.00 -2.46
N ASN A 390 -3.21 4.17 -2.72
CA ASN A 390 -2.23 3.69 -1.75
C ASN A 390 -2.85 3.15 -0.44
N ILE A 391 -3.89 2.32 -0.54
CA ILE A 391 -4.48 1.64 0.63
C ILE A 391 -3.86 0.26 0.79
N ASN A 392 -3.80 -0.23 2.03
CA ASN A 392 -3.39 -1.60 2.30
C ASN A 392 -4.46 -2.58 1.81
N LEU A 393 -4.08 -3.60 1.05
CA LEU A 393 -4.99 -4.62 0.53
C LEU A 393 -5.74 -5.35 1.67
N ASP A 394 -5.09 -5.62 2.79
CA ASP A 394 -5.69 -6.33 3.92
C ASP A 394 -6.75 -5.50 4.66
N ASP A 395 -6.65 -4.16 4.60
CA ASP A 395 -7.68 -3.25 5.13
C ASP A 395 -8.86 -3.12 4.15
N ARG A 396 -8.60 -3.41 2.88
CA ARG A 396 -9.59 -3.26 1.81
C ARG A 396 -10.57 -4.42 1.75
N LEU A 397 -10.07 -5.66 1.82
CA LEU A 397 -10.88 -6.86 1.61
C LEU A 397 -12.12 -6.93 2.53
N PRO A 398 -12.02 -6.66 3.84
CA PRO A 398 -13.20 -6.67 4.71
C PRO A 398 -14.25 -5.62 4.32
N THR A 399 -13.82 -4.47 3.80
CA THR A 399 -14.76 -3.42 3.34
C THR A 399 -15.51 -3.86 2.08
N THR A 400 -14.83 -4.53 1.15
CA THR A 400 -15.48 -5.10 -0.05
C THR A 400 -16.51 -6.15 0.36
N GLU A 401 -16.17 -7.03 1.31
CA GLU A 401 -17.11 -8.02 1.84
C GLU A 401 -18.33 -7.36 2.51
N ILE A 402 -18.13 -6.28 3.27
CA ILE A 402 -19.22 -5.50 3.89
C ILE A 402 -20.14 -4.88 2.83
N ARG A 403 -19.57 -4.34 1.75
CA ARG A 403 -20.31 -3.62 0.70
C ARG A 403 -21.06 -4.58 -0.23
N ASP A 404 -20.37 -5.62 -0.71
CA ASP A 404 -20.83 -6.45 -1.83
C ASP A 404 -21.29 -7.84 -1.37
N GLY A 405 -20.99 -8.24 -0.12
CA GLY A 405 -21.29 -9.58 0.41
C GLY A 405 -20.42 -10.69 -0.22
N THR A 406 -19.34 -10.31 -0.89
CA THR A 406 -18.42 -11.20 -1.58
C THR A 406 -17.18 -11.44 -0.73
N ASN A 407 -16.79 -12.71 -0.57
CA ASN A 407 -15.49 -13.07 0.00
C ASN A 407 -14.54 -13.27 -1.19
N ASP A 408 -14.03 -12.16 -1.70
CA ASP A 408 -13.27 -12.16 -2.95
C ASP A 408 -11.95 -12.88 -2.81
N LYS A 409 -11.63 -13.70 -3.81
CA LYS A 409 -10.30 -14.25 -3.98
C LYS A 409 -9.40 -13.20 -4.63
N VAL A 410 -8.26 -12.93 -4.01
CA VAL A 410 -7.20 -12.09 -4.58
C VAL A 410 -6.44 -12.85 -5.66
N ILE A 411 -6.31 -12.24 -6.85
CA ILE A 411 -5.46 -12.73 -7.93
C ILE A 411 -4.43 -11.65 -8.25
N VAL A 412 -3.14 -11.97 -8.15
CA VAL A 412 -2.07 -11.06 -8.54
C VAL A 412 -1.51 -11.49 -9.89
N VAL A 413 -1.55 -10.59 -10.87
CA VAL A 413 -0.98 -10.78 -12.20
C VAL A 413 0.23 -9.90 -12.36
N ARG A 414 1.36 -10.51 -12.70
CA ARG A 414 2.55 -9.82 -13.19
C ARG A 414 2.41 -9.64 -14.69
N PRO A 415 2.11 -8.43 -15.19
CA PRO A 415 2.01 -8.21 -16.63
C PRO A 415 3.40 -8.26 -17.26
N LYS A 416 3.46 -8.54 -18.56
CA LYS A 416 4.67 -8.48 -19.38
C LYS A 416 4.41 -7.49 -20.50
N GLY A 417 5.41 -6.73 -20.95
CA GLY A 417 5.28 -5.86 -22.10
C GLY A 417 5.17 -6.68 -23.39
N TRP A 418 4.33 -6.20 -24.31
CA TRP A 418 4.11 -6.82 -25.61
C TRP A 418 4.53 -5.85 -26.73
N SER A 419 5.26 -6.38 -27.72
CA SER A 419 5.81 -5.63 -28.86
C SER A 419 4.82 -5.48 -30.01
#